data_AF-A0A0B2QE93-F1
#
_entry.id   AF-A0A0B2QE93-F1
#
_cell.length_a   1.000
_cell.length_b   1.000
_cell.length_c   1.000
_cell.angle_alpha   90.00
_cell.angle_beta   90.00
_cell.angle_gamma   90.00
#
_symmetry.space_group_name_H-M   'P 1'
#
loop_
_entity.id
_entity.type
_entity.pdbx_description
1 polymer ?
#
loop_
_entity_poly.entity_id
_entity_poly.type
_entity_poly.pdbx_seq_one_letter_code
_entity_poly.pdbx_strand_id
1 'polypeptide(L)'
;MNFTRVGLREFLKPPMAMHDMSDEELLWRASMVPMVHKLPFKQTPKIAFMFLTKGPVLLAPLWQRFFKGNEGLYSIYVHSYPSFNETVPESSVFHGRNIPSQGDYFKNE
;
A
#
# COMPACT_ATOMS: atom_id res chain seq x y z
N MET A 1 23.60 -20.39 -12.08
CA MET A 1 22.23 -19.98 -12.49
C MET A 1 22.34 -19.27 -13.82
N ASN A 2 21.62 -19.73 -14.85
CA ASN A 2 21.67 -19.15 -16.20
C ASN A 2 20.83 -17.87 -16.26
N PHE A 3 21.47 -16.71 -16.40
CA PHE A 3 20.78 -15.47 -16.71
C PHE A 3 20.46 -15.45 -18.20
N THR A 4 19.21 -15.75 -18.57
CA THR A 4 18.70 -15.51 -19.91
C THR A 4 18.74 -14.01 -20.18
N ARG A 5 19.60 -13.60 -21.11
CA ARG A 5 19.77 -12.20 -21.50
C ARG A 5 18.51 -11.72 -22.21
N VAL A 6 17.64 -11.01 -21.50
CA VAL A 6 16.40 -10.44 -22.05
C VAL A 6 16.78 -9.29 -22.99
N GLY A 7 16.43 -9.41 -24.27
CA GLY A 7 16.74 -8.40 -25.28
C GLY A 7 15.85 -7.16 -25.18
N LEU A 8 16.31 -6.03 -25.71
CA LEU A 8 15.60 -4.75 -25.69
C LEU A 8 14.14 -4.84 -26.18
N ARG A 9 13.87 -5.69 -27.17
CA ARG A 9 12.53 -5.90 -27.74
C ARG A 9 11.53 -6.49 -26.73
N GLU A 10 12.00 -7.38 -25.85
CA GLU A 10 11.17 -7.97 -24.79
C GLU A 10 10.95 -6.99 -23.64
N PHE A 11 11.90 -6.09 -23.38
CA PHE A 11 11.77 -5.04 -22.36
C PHE A 11 10.75 -3.96 -22.75
N LEU A 12 10.62 -3.67 -24.05
CA LEU A 12 9.65 -2.72 -24.60
C LEU A 12 8.25 -3.32 -24.75
N LYS A 13 8.10 -4.64 -24.60
CA LYS A 13 6.79 -5.29 -24.66
C LYS A 13 6.03 -4.92 -23.39
N PRO A 14 4.89 -4.22 -23.49
CA PRO A 14 4.13 -3.86 -22.31
C PRO A 14 3.75 -5.14 -21.56
N PRO A 15 3.96 -5.20 -20.24
CA PRO A 15 3.50 -6.33 -19.44
C PRO A 15 1.98 -6.45 -19.60
N MET A 16 1.47 -7.68 -19.53
CA MET A 16 0.04 -7.92 -19.56
C MET A 16 -0.61 -7.09 -18.46
N ALA A 17 -1.45 -6.13 -18.83
CA ALA A 17 -2.03 -5.19 -17.89
C ALA A 17 -2.83 -5.97 -16.83
N MET A 18 -2.50 -5.79 -15.55
CA MET A 18 -3.25 -6.42 -14.44
C MET A 18 -4.60 -5.73 -14.18
N HIS A 19 -5.12 -4.98 -15.15
CA HIS A 19 -6.35 -4.20 -15.04
C HIS A 19 -7.17 -4.27 -16.33
N ASP A 20 -8.48 -4.18 -16.20
CA ASP A 20 -9.45 -4.18 -17.31
C ASP A 20 -9.87 -2.76 -17.73
N MET A 21 -9.00 -1.77 -17.49
CA MET A 21 -9.26 -0.36 -17.82
C MET A 21 -8.86 -0.02 -19.26
N SER A 22 -9.61 0.89 -19.89
CA SER A 22 -9.25 1.45 -21.20
C SER A 22 -8.09 2.45 -21.11
N ASP A 23 -7.48 2.78 -22.26
CA ASP A 23 -6.39 3.76 -22.33
C ASP A 23 -6.83 5.16 -21.86
N GLU A 24 -8.09 5.54 -22.13
CA GLU A 24 -8.68 6.79 -21.63
C GLU A 24 -8.82 6.79 -20.10
N GLU A 25 -9.22 5.66 -19.52
CA GLU A 25 -9.34 5.51 -18.06
C GLU A 25 -7.96 5.50 -17.37
N LEU A 26 -6.95 4.95 -18.04
CA LEU A 26 -5.56 4.99 -17.59
C LEU A 26 -4.98 6.39 -17.64
N LEU A 27 -5.13 7.08 -18.77
CA LEU A 27 -4.70 8.46 -18.92
C LEU A 27 -5.40 9.37 -17.90
N TRP A 28 -6.70 9.14 -17.67
CA TRP A 28 -7.47 9.79 -16.61
C TRP A 28 -6.83 9.57 -15.22
N ARG A 29 -6.54 8.31 -14.84
CA ARG A 29 -5.88 7.99 -13.56
C ARG A 29 -4.50 8.62 -13.43
N ALA A 30 -3.68 8.53 -14.47
CA ALA A 30 -2.29 8.97 -14.44
C ALA A 30 -2.16 10.50 -14.44
N SER A 31 -3.12 11.21 -15.01
CA SER A 31 -3.05 12.66 -15.17
C SER A 31 -3.01 13.42 -13.83
N MET A 32 -3.56 12.86 -12.75
CA MET A 32 -3.78 13.56 -11.46
C MET A 32 -4.45 14.93 -11.60
N VAL A 33 -5.01 15.25 -12.78
CA VAL A 33 -5.64 16.53 -13.05
C VAL A 33 -7.06 16.48 -12.48
N PRO A 34 -7.42 17.35 -11.53
CA PRO A 34 -8.78 17.40 -10.99
C PRO A 34 -9.73 18.13 -11.96
N MET A 35 -9.73 17.77 -13.25
CA MET A 35 -10.53 18.42 -14.29
C MET A 35 -11.83 17.68 -14.65
N VAL A 36 -12.39 16.85 -13.75
CA VAL A 36 -13.74 16.30 -13.98
C VAL A 36 -14.62 16.46 -12.75
N HIS A 37 -15.77 17.11 -12.95
CA HIS A 37 -16.82 17.39 -11.98
C HIS A 37 -17.54 16.14 -11.41
N LYS A 38 -17.29 14.93 -11.97
CA LYS A 38 -17.86 13.66 -11.51
C LYS A 38 -16.91 12.49 -11.78
N LEU A 39 -16.56 11.78 -10.71
CA LEU A 39 -15.81 10.52 -10.78
C LEU A 39 -16.73 9.43 -11.39
N PRO A 40 -16.21 8.49 -12.22
CA PRO A 40 -17.02 7.45 -12.87
C PRO A 40 -17.62 6.45 -11.87
N PHE A 41 -17.21 6.53 -10.60
CA PHE A 41 -17.74 5.75 -9.49
C PHE A 41 -17.84 6.64 -8.24
N LYS A 42 -18.74 6.29 -7.32
CA LYS A 42 -18.83 6.93 -6.01
C LYS A 42 -17.55 6.64 -5.22
N GLN A 43 -16.60 7.55 -5.24
CA GLN A 43 -15.48 7.50 -4.30
C GLN A 43 -15.95 8.07 -2.96
N THR A 44 -15.84 7.26 -1.91
CA THR A 44 -15.88 7.80 -0.55
C THR A 44 -14.50 8.37 -0.27
N PRO A 45 -14.36 9.66 0.08
CA PRO A 45 -13.07 10.21 0.48
C PRO A 45 -12.51 9.39 1.65
N LYS A 46 -11.28 8.88 1.52
CA LYS A 46 -10.62 8.09 2.57
C LYS A 46 -9.31 8.76 2.98
N ILE A 47 -9.02 8.74 4.28
CA ILE A 47 -7.75 9.22 4.82
C ILE A 47 -6.79 8.03 4.99
N ALA A 48 -5.57 8.14 4.47
CA ALA A 48 -4.52 7.16 4.69
C ALA A 48 -3.66 7.55 5.90
N PHE A 49 -3.57 6.66 6.88
CA PHE A 49 -2.69 6.78 8.04
C PHE A 49 -1.50 5.84 7.87
N MET A 50 -0.28 6.38 7.98
CA MET A 50 0.95 5.60 7.94
C MET A 50 1.69 5.73 9.27
N PHE A 51 1.90 4.61 9.94
CA PHE A 51 2.64 4.52 11.20
C PHE A 51 4.02 3.95 10.92
N LEU A 52 5.05 4.78 11.04
CA LEU A 52 6.45 4.34 10.95
C LEU A 52 6.96 4.10 12.36
N THR A 53 7.17 2.83 12.72
CA THR A 53 7.51 2.44 14.10
C THR A 53 8.73 1.52 14.11
N LYS A 54 9.53 1.55 15.18
CA LYS A 54 10.59 0.54 15.37
C LYS A 54 10.06 -0.74 16.03
N GLY A 55 8.90 -0.65 16.69
CA GLY A 55 8.25 -1.72 17.42
C GLY A 55 6.72 -1.56 17.36
N PRO A 56 5.99 -1.79 18.46
CA PRO A 56 4.54 -1.71 18.45
C PRO A 56 4.06 -0.28 18.17
N VAL A 57 2.85 -0.14 17.64
CA VAL A 57 2.25 1.18 17.41
C VAL A 57 2.01 1.86 18.75
N LEU A 58 2.74 2.97 18.98
CA LEU A 58 2.57 3.77 20.18
C LEU A 58 1.13 4.28 20.28
N LEU A 59 0.59 4.24 21.50
CA LEU A 59 -0.80 4.64 21.79
C LEU A 59 -1.85 3.81 21.01
N ALA A 60 -1.55 2.55 20.65
CA ALA A 60 -2.51 1.68 19.97
C ALA A 60 -3.93 1.69 20.59
N PRO A 61 -4.13 1.67 21.92
CA PRO A 61 -5.46 1.77 22.51
C PRO A 61 -6.19 3.09 22.23
N LEU A 62 -5.46 4.21 22.14
CA LEU A 62 -6.03 5.51 21.78
C LEU A 62 -6.45 5.51 20.31
N TRP A 63 -5.58 5.05 19.43
CA TRP A 63 -5.87 4.95 18.00
C TRP A 63 -7.06 4.04 17.73
N GLN A 64 -7.17 2.92 18.44
CA GLN A 64 -8.33 2.04 18.33
C GLN A 64 -9.63 2.75 18.68
N ARG A 65 -9.63 3.64 19.69
CA ARG A 65 -10.80 4.48 20.02
C ARG A 65 -11.06 5.55 18.96
N PHE A 66 -10.01 6.16 18.42
CA PHE A 66 -10.12 7.18 17.37
C PHE A 66 -10.75 6.61 16.08
N PHE A 67 -10.36 5.40 15.70
CA PHE A 67 -10.83 4.75 14.46
C PHE A 67 -12.20 4.08 14.58
N LYS A 68 -12.65 3.76 15.80
CA LYS A 68 -13.92 3.08 16.04
C LYS A 68 -15.10 3.85 15.45
N GLY A 69 -15.94 3.17 14.66
CA GLY A 69 -17.14 3.76 14.06
C GLY A 69 -16.90 4.55 12.77
N ASN A 70 -15.65 4.61 12.29
CA ASN A 70 -15.27 5.27 11.05
C ASN A 70 -14.81 4.26 9.98
N GLU A 71 -15.21 3.00 10.11
CA GLU A 71 -14.81 1.92 9.22
C GLU A 71 -15.18 2.26 7.76
N GLY A 72 -14.21 2.13 6.85
CA GLY A 72 -14.38 2.46 5.43
C GLY A 72 -14.01 3.90 5.06
N LEU A 73 -13.83 4.80 6.02
CA LEU A 73 -13.36 6.19 5.79
C LEU A 73 -11.84 6.34 5.92
N TYR A 74 -11.12 5.27 6.24
CA TYR A 74 -9.68 5.29 6.39
C TYR A 74 -9.01 4.01 5.91
N SER A 75 -7.71 4.13 5.63
CA SER A 75 -6.77 3.03 5.46
C SER A 75 -5.63 3.21 6.46
N ILE A 76 -5.18 2.11 7.07
CA ILE A 76 -4.05 2.11 8.01
C ILE A 76 -2.95 1.24 7.42
N TYR A 77 -1.74 1.79 7.40
CA TYR A 77 -0.51 1.12 7.04
C TYR A 77 0.46 1.23 8.19
N VAL A 78 1.02 0.10 8.61
CA VAL A 78 2.02 0.03 9.67
C VAL A 78 3.32 -0.43 9.03
N HIS A 79 4.39 0.32 9.24
CA HIS A 79 5.72 -0.07 8.79
C HIS A 79 6.60 -0.19 10.03
N SER A 80 6.86 -1.43 10.41
CA SER A 80 7.71 -1.73 11.54
C SER A 80 9.10 -2.15 11.10
N TYR A 81 10.07 -2.09 12.02
CA TYR A 81 11.41 -2.63 11.79
C TYR A 81 11.33 -4.11 11.39
N PRO A 82 12.13 -4.62 10.42
CA PRO A 82 11.88 -5.93 9.82
C PRO A 82 12.08 -7.12 10.76
N SER A 83 12.82 -6.94 11.86
CA SER A 83 12.93 -7.97 12.91
C SER A 83 11.81 -7.90 13.95
N PHE A 84 10.93 -6.89 13.88
CA PHE A 84 9.81 -6.74 14.79
C PHE A 84 8.58 -7.50 14.27
N ASN A 85 8.30 -8.64 14.91
CA ASN A 85 7.09 -9.42 14.68
C ASN A 85 6.17 -9.33 15.88
N GLU A 86 5.04 -8.65 15.71
CA GLU A 86 3.97 -8.58 16.71
C GLU A 86 2.74 -9.33 16.22
N THR A 87 2.19 -10.18 17.08
CA THR A 87 0.90 -10.83 16.82
C THR A 87 -0.21 -9.88 17.22
N VAL A 88 -0.86 -9.27 16.23
CA VAL A 88 -1.97 -8.34 16.46
C VAL A 88 -3.30 -9.10 16.48
N PRO A 89 -4.13 -8.97 17.53
CA PRO A 89 -5.44 -9.62 17.58
C PRO A 89 -6.33 -9.22 16.41
N GLU A 90 -7.16 -10.14 15.89
CA GLU A 90 -8.08 -9.89 14.77
C GLU A 90 -9.04 -8.72 15.01
N SER A 91 -9.41 -8.48 16.27
CA SER A 91 -10.28 -7.38 16.68
C SER A 91 -9.60 -6.00 16.66
N SER A 92 -8.28 -5.93 16.44
CA SER A 92 -7.52 -4.69 16.41
C SER A 92 -7.61 -4.00 15.05
N VAL A 93 -7.66 -2.67 15.06
CA VAL A 93 -7.61 -1.85 13.83
C VAL A 93 -6.29 -1.98 13.06
N PHE A 94 -5.24 -2.49 13.72
CA PHE A 94 -3.92 -2.73 13.13
C PHE A 94 -3.74 -4.15 12.58
N HIS A 95 -4.74 -5.04 12.72
CA HIS A 95 -4.63 -6.41 12.26
C HIS A 95 -4.44 -6.48 10.73
N GLY A 96 -3.43 -7.24 10.29
CA GLY A 96 -3.10 -7.40 8.87
C GLY A 96 -2.66 -6.10 8.17
N ARG A 97 -2.25 -5.07 8.92
CA ARG A 97 -1.86 -3.76 8.35
C ARG A 97 -0.35 -3.54 8.24
N ASN A 98 0.45 -4.53 8.64
CA ASN A 98 1.91 -4.43 8.60
C ASN A 98 2.43 -4.59 7.16
N ILE A 99 3.23 -3.65 6.71
CA ILE A 99 3.98 -3.67 5.47
C ILE A 99 5.44 -3.90 5.83
N PRO A 100 6.03 -5.07 5.48
CA PRO A 100 7.41 -5.38 5.80
C PRO A 100 8.36 -4.37 5.14
N SER A 101 9.38 -3.94 5.87
CA SER A 101 10.46 -3.18 5.26
C SER A 101 11.34 -4.11 4.41
N GLN A 102 11.94 -3.55 3.35
CA GLN A 102 13.09 -4.23 2.77
C GLN A 102 14.20 -4.22 3.83
N GLY A 103 14.69 -5.40 4.18
CA GLY A 103 15.86 -5.51 5.05
C GLY A 103 17.09 -5.03 4.28
N ASP A 104 17.94 -4.24 4.93
CA ASP A 104 19.28 -3.99 4.42
C ASP A 104 20.06 -5.31 4.43
N TYR A 105 20.11 -5.99 3.29
CA TYR A 105 20.96 -7.14 3.06
C TYR A 105 22.41 -6.67 2.89
N PHE A 106 23.03 -6.12 3.94
CA PHE A 106 24.48 -6.12 4.02
C PHE A 106 24.93 -7.52 4.46
N LYS A 107 25.06 -8.43 3.49
CA LYS A 107 25.92 -9.60 3.67
C LYS A 107 27.35 -9.08 3.81
N ASN A 108 27.90 -9.14 5.02
CA ASN A 108 29.33 -9.10 5.22
C ASN A 108 29.89 -10.48 4.82
N GLU A 109 30.23 -10.64 3.54
CA GLU A 109 31.17 -11.66 3.04
C GLU A 109 32.09 -11.01 2.01
#